data_AF-A0AAE0M2L9-F1
#
_entry.id   AF-A0AAE0M2L9-F1
#
_cell.length_a   1.000
_cell.length_b   1.000
_cell.length_c   1.000
_cell.angle_alpha   90.00
_cell.angle_beta   90.00
_cell.angle_gamma   90.00
#
_symmetry.space_group_name_H-M   'P 1'
#
loop_
_entity.id
_entity.type
_entity.pdbx_description
1 polymer ?
#
loop_
_entity_poly.entity_id
_entity_poly.type
_entity_poly.pdbx_seq_one_letter_code
_entity_poly.pdbx_strand_id
1 'polypeptide(L)'
;MWIGFWVYALSQLPDGPTLSYPPTIGLPEWNSDDVPRFLFRMFDPSCSGQTDDDMVASPMSISEHLSKYSKFDIFKWSKWKPEKATEMLYRYLAQQWPTSSSGVNDYPDNLMSWSSSLPSVIQAALWSRDHEGYTQDEVKIVAVDTTTFRRGQFARDRKLPRTFH
;
A
#
# COMPACT_ATOMS: atom_id res chain seq x y z
N MET A 1 -2.68 -18.33 -12.50
CA MET A 1 -1.80 -19.49 -12.22
C MET A 1 -1.31 -19.56 -10.77
N TRP A 2 -1.22 -18.46 -10.01
CA TRP A 2 -0.72 -18.45 -8.62
C TRP A 2 -1.78 -18.79 -7.55
N ILE A 3 -3.06 -18.51 -7.80
CA ILE A 3 -4.15 -18.67 -6.81
C ILE A 3 -4.34 -20.14 -6.41
N GLY A 4 -4.27 -21.08 -7.36
CA GLY A 4 -4.40 -22.52 -7.07
C GLY A 4 -3.29 -23.04 -6.17
N PHE A 5 -2.06 -22.50 -6.30
CA PHE A 5 -0.95 -22.84 -5.42
C PHE A 5 -1.21 -22.42 -3.98
N TRP A 6 -1.75 -21.21 -3.74
CA TRP A 6 -2.05 -20.74 -2.39
C TRP A 6 -3.26 -21.40 -1.74
N VAL A 7 -4.30 -21.71 -2.52
CA VAL A 7 -5.43 -22.52 -2.04
C VAL A 7 -4.94 -23.90 -1.59
N TYR A 8 -4.04 -24.51 -2.36
CA TYR A 8 -3.43 -25.77 -1.98
C TYR A 8 -2.50 -25.64 -0.76
N ALA A 9 -1.59 -24.68 -0.74
CA ALA A 9 -0.64 -24.51 0.37
C ALA A 9 -1.33 -24.20 1.70
N LEU A 10 -2.36 -23.35 1.70
CA LEU A 10 -3.07 -22.94 2.91
C LEU A 10 -4.08 -23.97 3.41
N SER A 11 -4.59 -24.85 2.54
CA SER A 11 -5.46 -25.97 2.96
C SER A 11 -4.70 -27.14 3.61
N GLN A 12 -3.37 -27.17 3.50
CA GLN A 12 -2.52 -28.22 4.06
C GLN A 12 -1.93 -27.85 5.44
N LEU A 13 -2.25 -26.68 5.99
CA LEU A 13 -1.86 -26.31 7.35
C LEU A 13 -2.90 -26.83 8.35
N PRO A 14 -2.53 -27.75 9.26
CA PRO A 14 -3.39 -28.09 10.39
C PRO A 14 -3.66 -26.81 11.20
N ASP A 15 -4.92 -26.52 11.49
CA ASP A 15 -5.39 -25.30 12.19
C ASP A 15 -5.22 -23.96 11.44
N GLY A 16 -4.97 -23.99 10.11
CA GLY A 16 -4.91 -22.80 9.27
C GLY A 16 -6.29 -22.14 9.02
N PRO A 17 -6.33 -20.83 8.66
CA PRO A 17 -7.59 -20.13 8.42
C PRO A 17 -8.36 -20.76 7.23
N THR A 18 -9.64 -21.09 7.45
CA THR A 18 -10.50 -21.63 6.39
C THR A 18 -10.77 -20.57 5.33
N LEU A 19 -10.12 -20.70 4.17
CA LEU A 19 -10.37 -19.84 3.02
C LEU A 19 -11.69 -20.24 2.35
N SER A 20 -12.70 -19.36 2.43
CA SER A 20 -13.91 -19.46 1.61
C SER A 20 -13.59 -19.01 0.19
N TYR A 21 -13.08 -19.91 -0.65
CA TYR A 21 -12.84 -19.63 -2.07
C TYR A 21 -13.97 -20.23 -2.92
N PRO A 22 -14.88 -19.43 -3.51
CA PRO A 22 -15.88 -19.95 -4.44
C PRO A 22 -15.20 -20.31 -5.77
N PRO A 23 -15.59 -21.43 -6.41
CA PRO A 23 -15.05 -21.82 -7.71
C PRO A 23 -15.38 -20.73 -8.74
N THR A 24 -14.35 -20.30 -9.46
CA THR A 24 -14.33 -19.29 -10.52
C THR A 24 -15.59 -19.30 -11.40
N ILE A 25 -16.50 -18.36 -11.15
CA ILE A 25 -17.54 -17.94 -12.10
C ILE A 25 -17.50 -16.41 -12.14
N GLY A 26 -17.03 -15.89 -13.29
CA GLY A 26 -17.17 -14.49 -13.71
C GLY A 26 -16.55 -13.44 -12.77
N LEU A 27 -15.28 -13.09 -12.99
CA LEU A 27 -14.79 -11.80 -12.49
C LEU A 27 -15.61 -10.69 -13.16
N PRO A 28 -16.37 -9.87 -12.40
CA PRO A 28 -17.15 -8.80 -13.00
C PRO A 28 -16.21 -7.80 -13.68
N GLU A 29 -16.67 -7.25 -14.80
CA GLU A 29 -16.06 -6.10 -15.44
C GLU A 29 -15.96 -4.97 -14.39
N TRP A 30 -14.72 -4.70 -13.95
CA TRP A 30 -14.47 -4.03 -12.69
C TRP A 30 -14.58 -2.51 -12.86
N ASN A 31 -15.62 -1.90 -12.26
CA ASN A 31 -15.87 -0.47 -12.41
C ASN A 31 -14.90 0.37 -11.58
N SER A 32 -14.69 1.61 -12.02
CA SER A 32 -13.69 2.54 -11.46
C SER A 32 -13.93 2.94 -9.99
N ASP A 33 -15.10 2.62 -9.42
CA ASP A 33 -15.55 2.96 -8.07
C ASP A 33 -15.24 1.88 -7.01
N ASP A 34 -14.77 0.72 -7.44
CA ASP A 34 -14.64 -0.46 -6.58
C ASP A 34 -13.27 -0.48 -5.87
N VAL A 35 -13.07 0.43 -4.92
CA VAL A 35 -12.04 0.26 -3.89
C VAL A 35 -12.43 -1.00 -3.09
N PRO A 36 -11.56 -2.02 -2.99
CA PRO A 36 -11.85 -3.19 -2.18
C PRO A 36 -12.19 -2.81 -0.75
N ARG A 37 -13.18 -3.49 -0.15
CA ARG A 37 -13.60 -3.20 1.23
C ARG A 37 -12.43 -3.26 2.20
N PHE A 38 -11.54 -4.23 2.05
CA PHE A 38 -10.34 -4.33 2.87
C PHE A 38 -9.10 -4.02 2.05
N LEU A 39 -8.26 -3.18 2.62
CA LEU A 39 -6.91 -2.95 2.14
C LEU A 39 -5.92 -3.33 3.22
N PHE A 40 -4.81 -3.91 2.79
CA PHE A 40 -3.76 -4.46 3.64
C PHE A 40 -2.47 -3.72 3.37
N ARG A 41 -1.69 -3.48 4.41
CA ARG A 41 -0.35 -2.90 4.31
C ARG A 41 0.55 -3.62 5.31
N MET A 42 1.75 -3.97 4.87
CA MET A 42 2.82 -4.32 5.80
C MET A 42 3.57 -3.04 6.18
N PHE A 43 4.12 -3.03 7.37
CA PHE A 43 5.05 -2.02 7.82
C PHE A 43 6.21 -2.69 8.56
N ASP A 44 7.42 -2.21 8.28
CA ASP A 44 8.68 -2.59 8.94
C ASP A 44 9.49 -1.30 9.20
N PRO A 45 10.62 -1.36 9.93
CA PRO A 45 11.44 -0.19 10.24
C PRO A 45 12.01 0.55 9.02
N SER A 46 12.07 -0.08 7.84
CA SER A 46 12.53 0.55 6.60
C SER A 46 11.45 1.39 5.91
N CYS A 47 10.18 1.12 6.21
CA CYS A 47 9.05 1.80 5.59
C CYS A 47 9.01 3.29 5.99
N SER A 48 8.82 4.15 4.99
CA SER A 48 8.64 5.57 5.22
C SER A 48 7.26 5.90 5.81
N GLY A 49 7.20 6.97 6.61
CA GLY A 49 6.00 7.40 7.31
C GLY A 49 5.87 6.77 8.69
N GLN A 50 4.69 6.90 9.30
CA GLN A 50 4.37 6.30 10.59
C GLN A 50 3.20 5.34 10.39
N THR A 51 3.37 4.10 10.84
CA THR A 51 2.29 3.11 10.95
C THR A 51 2.39 2.48 12.32
N ASP A 52 1.41 2.75 13.17
CA ASP A 52 1.24 2.10 14.46
C ASP A 52 -0.19 1.55 14.58
N ASP A 53 -0.54 1.07 15.77
CA ASP A 53 -1.81 0.40 16.01
C ASP A 53 -3.01 1.36 15.87
N ASP A 54 -2.78 2.68 15.97
CA ASP A 54 -3.82 3.71 15.95
C ASP A 54 -3.80 4.58 14.67
N MET A 55 -2.66 4.67 13.99
CA MET A 55 -2.45 5.65 12.91
C MET A 55 -1.61 5.11 11.75
N VAL A 56 -2.04 5.49 10.54
CA VAL A 56 -1.25 5.38 9.31
C VAL A 56 -1.07 6.78 8.72
N ALA A 57 0.15 7.29 8.74
CA ALA A 57 0.48 8.63 8.30
C ALA A 57 1.66 8.61 7.31
N SER A 58 1.52 9.34 6.21
CA SER A 58 2.60 9.48 5.24
C SER A 58 3.74 10.36 5.79
N PRO A 59 4.95 10.31 5.19
CA PRO A 59 6.06 11.19 5.55
C PRO A 59 5.69 12.68 5.56
N MET A 60 4.90 13.13 4.58
CA MET A 60 4.47 14.54 4.50
C MET A 60 3.48 14.92 5.62
N SER A 61 2.70 13.96 6.14
CA SER A 61 1.74 14.22 7.22
C SER A 61 2.43 14.46 8.55
N ILE A 62 3.52 13.76 8.83
CA ILE A 62 4.30 13.87 10.08
C ILE A 62 5.36 14.99 10.03
N SER A 63 5.71 15.47 8.83
CA SER A 63 6.62 16.61 8.66
C SER A 63 5.96 17.92 9.06
N GLU A 64 6.46 18.59 10.11
CA GLU A 64 5.93 19.86 10.62
C GLU A 64 5.73 20.92 9.52
N HIS A 65 6.75 21.14 8.69
CA HIS A 65 6.73 22.16 7.64
C HIS A 65 5.84 21.84 6.42
N LEU A 66 5.53 20.56 6.20
CA LEU A 66 4.88 20.06 4.99
C LEU A 66 3.50 19.43 5.25
N SER A 67 3.09 19.30 6.52
CA SER A 67 1.78 18.81 6.95
C SER A 67 0.61 19.53 6.25
N LYS A 68 0.75 20.82 5.95
CA LYS A 68 -0.23 21.59 5.18
C LYS A 68 -0.47 21.06 3.75
N TYR A 69 0.53 20.39 3.18
CA TYR A 69 0.46 19.78 1.84
C TYR A 69 0.01 18.31 1.86
N SER A 70 -0.05 17.66 3.03
CA SER A 70 -0.39 16.24 3.15
C SER A 70 -1.78 15.89 2.61
N LYS A 71 -2.73 16.82 2.68
CA LYS A 71 -4.12 16.59 2.26
C LYS A 71 -4.40 16.91 0.79
N PHE A 72 -3.37 17.23 0.00
CA PHE A 72 -3.56 17.56 -1.40
C PHE A 72 -3.86 16.31 -2.23
N ASP A 73 -4.97 16.37 -2.95
CA ASP A 73 -5.35 15.36 -3.93
C ASP A 73 -4.39 15.41 -5.12
N ILE A 74 -3.63 14.33 -5.32
CA ILE A 74 -2.62 14.23 -6.38
C ILE A 74 -3.23 14.38 -7.79
N PHE A 75 -4.48 13.98 -7.99
CA PHE A 75 -5.17 14.12 -9.28
C PHE A 75 -5.68 15.54 -9.54
N LYS A 76 -5.93 16.32 -8.47
CA LYS A 76 -6.12 17.76 -8.64
C LYS A 76 -4.78 18.39 -8.94
N TRP A 77 -3.76 18.05 -8.17
CA TRP A 77 -2.43 18.62 -8.33
C TRP A 77 -1.86 18.40 -9.73
N SER A 78 -2.08 17.21 -10.31
CA SER A 78 -1.68 16.89 -11.69
C SER A 78 -2.24 17.85 -12.74
N LYS A 79 -3.43 18.42 -12.52
CA LYS A 79 -4.05 19.38 -13.44
C LYS A 79 -3.44 20.78 -13.35
N TRP A 80 -3.03 21.20 -12.15
CA TRP A 80 -2.52 22.56 -11.91
C TRP A 80 -1.00 22.66 -12.00
N LYS A 81 -0.27 21.58 -11.65
CA LYS A 81 1.21 21.49 -11.66
C LYS A 81 1.63 20.04 -12.01
N PRO A 82 1.44 19.62 -13.27
CA PRO A 82 1.70 18.25 -13.70
C PRO A 82 3.13 17.80 -13.41
N GLU A 83 4.13 18.66 -13.61
CA GLU A 83 5.55 18.32 -13.40
C GLU A 83 5.82 17.92 -11.96
N LYS A 84 5.29 18.67 -10.99
CA LYS A 84 5.47 18.40 -9.56
C LYS A 84 4.77 17.12 -9.11
N ALA A 85 3.56 16.90 -9.63
CA ALA A 85 2.78 15.74 -9.26
C ALA A 85 3.38 14.45 -9.87
N THR A 86 3.89 14.52 -11.10
CA THR A 86 4.65 13.45 -11.75
C THR A 86 5.97 13.19 -11.02
N GLU A 87 6.71 14.23 -10.65
CA GLU A 87 7.96 14.09 -9.89
C GLU A 87 7.73 13.40 -8.53
N MET A 88 6.71 13.82 -7.79
CA MET A 88 6.34 13.19 -6.51
C MET A 88 5.95 11.73 -6.71
N LEU A 89 5.12 11.43 -7.71
CA LEU A 89 4.72 10.05 -8.00
C LEU A 89 5.91 9.19 -8.44
N TYR A 90 6.77 9.70 -9.30
CA TYR A 90 7.97 8.99 -9.76
C TYR A 90 8.88 8.65 -8.59
N ARG A 91 9.16 9.62 -7.71
CA ARG A 91 9.97 9.40 -6.51
C ARG A 91 9.33 8.38 -5.59
N TYR A 92 8.03 8.50 -5.34
CA TYR A 92 7.30 7.55 -4.52
C TYR A 92 7.42 6.11 -5.04
N LEU A 93 7.25 5.90 -6.35
CA LEU A 93 7.37 4.58 -6.95
C LEU A 93 8.82 4.07 -6.98
N ALA A 94 9.80 4.96 -7.20
CA ALA A 94 11.22 4.61 -7.22
C ALA A 94 11.77 4.30 -5.82
N GLN A 95 11.25 4.96 -4.78
CA GLN A 95 11.67 4.79 -3.38
C GLN A 95 11.04 3.57 -2.69
N GLN A 96 10.11 2.86 -3.33
CA GLN A 96 9.60 1.59 -2.80
C GLN A 96 10.64 0.46 -2.82
N TRP A 97 11.87 0.74 -3.24
CA TRP A 97 12.97 -0.21 -3.33
C TRP A 97 14.15 0.22 -2.43
N PRO A 98 14.81 -0.72 -1.74
CA PRO A 98 15.79 -0.46 -0.69
C PRO A 98 17.15 -0.08 -1.30
N THR A 99 17.25 1.10 -1.90
CA THR A 99 18.54 1.62 -2.39
C THR A 99 18.95 2.93 -1.74
N SER A 100 18.17 3.47 -0.80
CA SER A 100 18.50 4.74 -0.14
C SER A 100 18.91 4.45 1.30
N SER A 101 20.19 4.23 1.52
CA SER A 101 20.86 4.01 2.82
C SER A 101 20.88 5.26 3.73
N SER A 102 19.81 6.04 3.71
CA SER A 102 19.61 7.18 4.59
C SER A 102 18.12 7.20 4.92
N GLY A 103 17.77 6.80 6.15
CA GLY A 103 16.41 6.76 6.70
C GLY A 103 15.71 8.11 6.83
N VAL A 104 16.14 9.10 6.04
CA VAL A 104 15.49 10.40 5.87
C VAL A 104 15.05 10.46 4.42
N ASN A 105 13.74 10.39 4.21
CA ASN A 105 13.18 10.73 2.91
C ASN A 105 13.32 12.25 2.75
N ASP A 106 14.38 12.71 2.07
CA ASP A 106 14.64 14.14 1.80
C ASP A 106 13.49 14.83 1.06
N TYR A 107 12.56 14.04 0.51
CA TYR A 107 11.39 14.52 -0.21
C TYR A 107 10.13 13.77 0.26
N PRO A 108 9.57 14.16 1.41
CA PRO A 108 8.40 13.49 1.95
C PRO A 108 7.21 13.67 1.01
N ASP A 109 6.57 12.55 0.65
CA ASP A 109 5.35 12.52 -0.14
C ASP A 109 4.10 12.29 0.75
N ASN A 110 2.93 12.48 0.15
CA ASN A 110 1.65 12.29 0.83
C ASN A 110 0.93 10.98 0.49
N LEU A 111 1.66 10.00 -0.05
CA LEU A 111 1.11 8.74 -0.53
C LEU A 111 1.42 7.60 0.44
N MET A 112 0.56 6.58 0.42
CA MET A 112 0.73 5.34 1.17
C MET A 112 0.28 4.17 0.30
N SER A 113 1.11 3.14 0.19
CA SER A 113 0.85 1.95 -0.60
C SER A 113 -0.01 0.99 0.20
N TRP A 114 -0.97 0.40 -0.51
CA TRP A 114 -1.93 -0.56 0.00
C TRP A 114 -2.11 -1.68 -1.02
N SER A 115 -2.31 -2.89 -0.53
CA SER A 115 -2.61 -4.07 -1.35
C SER A 115 -4.05 -4.51 -1.07
N SER A 116 -4.71 -4.98 -2.13
CA SER A 116 -6.00 -5.68 -2.01
C SER A 116 -5.84 -7.19 -1.76
N SER A 117 -4.60 -7.67 -1.74
CA SER A 117 -4.24 -9.08 -1.59
C SER A 117 -3.46 -9.26 -0.29
N LEU A 118 -4.13 -9.79 0.74
CA LEU A 118 -3.47 -10.19 1.99
C LEU A 118 -2.31 -11.19 1.76
N PRO A 119 -2.44 -12.23 0.90
CA PRO A 119 -1.31 -13.12 0.62
C PRO A 119 -0.07 -12.40 0.09
N SER A 120 -0.23 -11.38 -0.76
CA SER A 120 0.89 -10.60 -1.27
C SER A 120 1.57 -9.77 -0.18
N VAL A 121 0.80 -9.26 0.79
CA VAL A 121 1.36 -8.53 1.94
C VAL A 121 2.08 -9.47 2.89
N ILE A 122 1.56 -10.68 3.12
CA ILE A 122 2.24 -11.72 3.91
C ILE A 122 3.57 -12.10 3.25
N GLN A 123 3.62 -12.26 1.93
CA GLN A 123 4.86 -12.54 1.20
C GLN A 123 5.88 -11.43 1.36
N ALA A 124 5.45 -10.16 1.25
CA ALA A 124 6.33 -9.01 1.45
C ALA A 124 6.86 -8.95 2.90
N ALA A 125 6.00 -9.22 3.89
CA ALA A 125 6.39 -9.27 5.29
C ALA A 125 7.42 -10.38 5.58
N LEU A 126 7.21 -11.58 5.03
CA LEU A 126 8.17 -12.69 5.17
C LEU A 126 9.49 -12.35 4.47
N TRP A 127 9.44 -11.80 3.26
CA TRP A 127 10.62 -11.36 2.53
C TRP A 127 11.43 -10.33 3.33
N SER A 128 10.76 -9.32 3.89
CA SER A 128 11.37 -8.27 4.70
C SER A 128 12.07 -8.85 5.94
N ARG A 129 11.42 -9.78 6.66
CA ARG A 129 12.05 -10.47 7.81
C ARG A 129 13.30 -11.25 7.40
N ASP A 130 13.22 -12.01 6.31
CA ASP A 130 14.31 -12.89 5.88
C ASP A 130 15.50 -12.10 5.30
N HIS A 131 15.24 -11.01 4.58
CA HIS A 131 16.28 -10.24 3.89
C HIS A 131 16.89 -9.13 4.76
N GLU A 132 16.08 -8.44 5.55
CA GLU A 132 16.52 -7.30 6.38
C GLU A 132 16.84 -7.72 7.82
N GLY A 133 16.53 -8.97 8.20
CA GLY A 133 16.82 -9.51 9.53
C GLY A 133 15.88 -9.01 10.63
N TYR A 134 14.72 -8.46 10.27
CA TYR A 134 13.75 -7.95 11.23
C TYR A 134 13.10 -9.07 12.06
N THR A 135 12.91 -8.75 13.33
CA THR A 135 12.18 -9.59 14.29
C THR A 135 10.70 -9.63 13.96
N GLN A 136 9.99 -10.59 14.58
CA GLN A 136 8.55 -10.73 14.38
C GLN A 136 7.76 -9.50 14.86
N ASP A 137 8.24 -8.79 15.88
CA ASP A 137 7.55 -7.62 16.45
C ASP A 137 7.78 -6.34 15.63
N GLU A 138 8.82 -6.32 14.80
CA GLU A 138 9.16 -5.19 13.93
C GLU A 138 8.36 -5.17 12.63
N VAL A 139 7.86 -6.32 12.18
CA VAL A 139 7.08 -6.44 10.94
C VAL A 139 5.61 -6.66 11.26
N LYS A 140 4.79 -5.63 11.01
CA LYS A 140 3.35 -5.65 11.28
C LYS A 140 2.55 -5.63 9.98
N ILE A 141 1.36 -6.23 10.01
CA ILE A 141 0.38 -6.12 8.94
C ILE A 141 -0.86 -5.44 9.49
N VAL A 142 -1.26 -4.35 8.86
CA VAL A 142 -2.49 -3.62 9.17
C VAL A 142 -3.52 -3.83 8.08
N ALA A 143 -4.78 -3.90 8.49
CA ALA A 143 -5.93 -3.98 7.59
C ALA A 143 -6.88 -2.82 7.91
N VAL A 144 -7.39 -2.17 6.87
CA VAL A 144 -8.37 -1.09 7.00
C VAL A 144 -9.65 -1.45 6.25
N ASP A 145 -10.80 -1.16 6.85
CA ASP A 145 -12.10 -1.19 6.16
C ASP A 145 -12.29 0.14 5.43
N THR A 146 -12.17 0.14 4.11
CA THR A 146 -12.23 1.36 3.27
C THR A 146 -13.58 2.06 3.31
N THR A 147 -14.64 1.37 3.77
CA THR A 147 -15.98 1.95 3.89
C THR A 147 -16.11 2.94 5.05
N THR A 148 -15.18 2.91 6.02
CA THR A 148 -15.16 3.88 7.14
C THR A 148 -14.46 5.19 6.77
N PHE A 149 -13.90 5.29 5.57
CA PHE A 149 -13.15 6.44 5.08
C PHE A 149 -13.96 7.25 4.06
N ARG A 150 -13.55 8.52 3.86
CA ARG A 150 -14.21 9.37 2.86
C ARG A 150 -13.92 8.85 1.46
N ARG A 151 -14.92 8.90 0.57
CA ARG A 151 -14.75 8.58 -0.85
C ARG A 151 -13.61 9.42 -1.44
N GLY A 152 -12.75 8.77 -2.23
CA GLY A 152 -11.58 9.41 -2.86
C GLY A 152 -10.30 9.39 -2.02
N GLN A 153 -10.33 8.87 -0.79
CA GLN A 153 -9.12 8.73 0.04
C GLN A 153 -8.18 7.62 -0.46
N PHE A 154 -8.73 6.59 -1.11
CA PHE A 154 -7.97 5.53 -1.75
C PHE A 154 -8.11 5.63 -3.26
N ALA A 155 -7.01 5.40 -3.96
CA ALA A 155 -6.96 5.39 -5.42
C ALA A 155 -6.20 4.16 -5.91
N ARG A 156 -6.65 3.61 -7.03
CA ARG A 156 -5.95 2.51 -7.70
C ARG A 156 -4.71 3.04 -8.40
N ASP A 157 -3.61 2.33 -8.19
CA ASP A 157 -2.35 2.49 -8.91
C ASP A 157 -2.52 2.58 -10.43
N ARG A 158 -3.38 1.76 -11.03
CA ARG A 158 -3.65 1.75 -12.48
C ARG A 158 -4.24 3.05 -13.02
N LYS A 159 -4.84 3.89 -12.16
CA LYS A 159 -5.31 5.23 -12.56
C LYS A 159 -4.16 6.23 -12.66
N LEU A 160 -3.02 5.97 -12.04
CA LEU A 160 -1.89 6.90 -12.00
C LEU A 160 -1.29 7.11 -13.40
N PRO A 161 -0.86 6.08 -14.16
CA PRO A 161 -0.24 6.32 -15.47
C PRO A 161 -1.16 7.08 -16.44
N ARG A 162 -2.47 6.76 -16.45
CA ARG A 162 -3.45 7.42 -17.33
C ARG A 162 -3.67 8.91 -17.03
N THR A 163 -3.26 9.38 -15.85
CA THR A 163 -3.52 10.76 -15.41
C THR A 163 -2.30 11.68 -15.53
N PHE A 164 -1.10 11.11 -15.72
CA PHE A 164 0.17 11.86 -15.81
C PHE A 164 0.83 11.76 -17.20
N HIS A 165 0.04 11.39 -18.22
CA HIS A 165 0.43 11.42 -19.64
C HIS A 165 0.31 12.81 -20.26
#